data_AF-A0ABD1PR57-F1
#
_entry.id   AF-A0ABD1PR57-F1
#
_cell.length_a   1.000
_cell.length_b   1.000
_cell.length_c   1.000
_cell.angle_alpha   90.00
_cell.angle_beta   90.00
_cell.angle_gamma   90.00
#
_symmetry.space_group_name_H-M   'P 1'
#
loop_
_entity.id
_entity.type
_entity.pdbx_description
1 polymer ?
#
loop_
_entity_poly.entity_id
_entity_poly.type
_entity_poly.pdbx_seq_one_letter_code
_entity_poly.pdbx_strand_id
1 'polypeptide(L)'
;MAETRSKSSDEHLKKLDREVSDLGMAIKSSDQTLKAVCTKQERMEQLMMKMNGKYESIVSMLAQMSGNKLDQKEKRAVGITTPHTGTRVLEFELGNTSAPLEERGERRMNTKLPKIDFPYFSGEGPREWLMKARKYFQIHQVPQDMRLGIAEMYLKGKADIWFQGFIYSQPNANWGLFSAEICRRFSDTTAEEVIEVFSKIRQRGSISEY
;
A
#
# COMPACT_ATOMS: atom_id res chain seq x y z
N MET A 1 -6.41 2.28 -74.92
CA MET A 1 -5.44 2.62 -73.85
C MET A 1 -5.97 3.60 -72.79
N ALA A 2 -7.05 4.38 -73.04
CA ALA A 2 -7.59 5.30 -72.05
C ALA A 2 -8.40 4.62 -70.92
N GLU A 3 -9.19 3.59 -71.24
CA GLU A 3 -10.03 2.88 -70.25
C GLU A 3 -9.25 2.12 -69.18
N THR A 4 -8.06 1.62 -69.51
CA THR A 4 -7.20 0.90 -68.55
C THR A 4 -6.60 1.84 -67.51
N ARG A 5 -6.34 3.10 -67.88
CA ARG A 5 -5.82 4.13 -66.97
C ARG A 5 -6.86 4.62 -65.97
N SER A 6 -8.12 4.78 -66.41
CA SER A 6 -9.23 5.18 -65.53
C SER A 6 -9.51 4.12 -64.45
N LYS A 7 -9.59 2.84 -64.85
CA LYS A 7 -9.81 1.71 -63.92
C LYS A 7 -8.70 1.60 -62.87
N SER A 8 -7.45 1.85 -63.26
CA SER A 8 -6.32 1.83 -62.32
C SER A 8 -6.40 2.95 -61.27
N SER A 9 -6.90 4.13 -61.64
CA SER A 9 -7.08 5.23 -60.70
C SER A 9 -8.24 4.98 -59.73
N ASP A 10 -9.36 4.42 -60.21
CA ASP A 10 -10.50 4.05 -59.37
C ASP A 10 -10.14 2.99 -58.33
N GLU A 11 -9.36 1.97 -58.71
CA GLU A 11 -8.89 0.96 -57.77
C GLU A 11 -7.92 1.54 -56.72
N HIS A 12 -7.09 2.52 -57.11
CA HIS A 12 -6.22 3.22 -56.16
C HIS A 12 -7.01 4.08 -55.17
N LEU A 13 -8.07 4.77 -55.61
CA LEU A 13 -8.96 5.53 -54.73
C LEU A 13 -9.70 4.63 -53.74
N LYS A 14 -10.23 3.49 -54.20
CA LYS A 14 -10.84 2.50 -53.31
C LYS A 14 -9.85 1.95 -52.28
N LYS A 15 -8.58 1.78 -52.67
CA LYS A 15 -7.52 1.34 -51.76
C LYS A 15 -7.25 2.39 -50.68
N LEU A 16 -7.10 3.65 -51.07
CA LEU A 16 -6.90 4.77 -50.13
C LEU A 16 -8.09 4.91 -49.17
N ASP A 17 -9.32 4.75 -49.64
CA ASP A 17 -10.53 4.85 -48.81
C ASP A 17 -10.60 3.73 -47.75
N ARG A 18 -10.21 2.50 -48.12
CA ARG A 18 -10.06 1.39 -47.16
C ARG A 18 -8.96 1.68 -46.14
N GLU A 19 -7.81 2.18 -46.59
CA GLU A 19 -6.67 2.48 -45.71
C GLU A 19 -6.99 3.61 -44.73
N VAL A 20 -7.72 4.64 -45.18
CA VAL A 20 -8.25 5.72 -44.31
C VAL A 20 -9.28 5.17 -43.32
N SER A 21 -10.16 4.26 -43.73
CA SER A 21 -11.10 3.59 -42.82
C SER A 21 -10.39 2.76 -41.75
N ASP A 22 -9.38 1.97 -42.14
CA ASP A 22 -8.61 1.13 -41.24
C ASP A 22 -7.82 1.97 -40.23
N LEU A 23 -7.16 3.05 -40.68
CA LEU A 23 -6.51 4.01 -39.80
C LEU A 23 -7.50 4.69 -38.85
N GLY A 24 -8.70 5.04 -39.35
CA GLY A 24 -9.77 5.60 -38.53
C GLY A 24 -10.23 4.66 -37.41
N MET A 25 -10.30 3.35 -37.70
CA MET A 25 -10.60 2.33 -36.69
C MET A 25 -9.46 2.17 -35.67
N ALA A 26 -8.20 2.16 -36.13
CA ALA A 26 -7.03 2.05 -35.25
C ALA A 26 -6.91 3.26 -34.30
N ILE A 27 -7.16 4.48 -34.79
CA ILE A 27 -7.16 5.69 -33.98
C ILE A 27 -8.24 5.62 -32.89
N LYS A 28 -9.46 5.17 -33.23
CA LYS A 28 -10.53 4.99 -32.24
C LYS A 28 -10.16 3.95 -31.16
N SER A 29 -9.54 2.84 -31.56
CA SER A 29 -9.07 1.82 -30.61
C SER A 29 -7.97 2.35 -29.69
N SER A 30 -7.05 3.14 -30.22
CA SER A 30 -5.98 3.78 -29.44
C SER A 30 -6.55 4.81 -28.46
N ASP A 31 -7.49 5.65 -28.89
CA ASP A 31 -8.18 6.62 -28.04
C ASP A 31 -8.92 5.95 -26.87
N GLN A 32 -9.55 4.80 -27.13
CA GLN A 32 -10.20 4.02 -26.09
C GLN A 32 -9.20 3.44 -25.08
N THR A 33 -8.02 3.01 -25.55
CA THR A 33 -6.94 2.55 -24.68
C THR A 33 -6.39 3.69 -23.84
N LEU A 34 -6.16 4.87 -24.43
CA LEU A 34 -5.70 6.06 -23.73
C LEU A 34 -6.70 6.53 -22.68
N LYS A 35 -8.00 6.50 -22.98
CA LYS A 35 -9.06 6.79 -22.01
C LYS A 35 -9.03 5.84 -20.81
N ALA A 36 -8.81 4.55 -21.04
CA ALA A 36 -8.67 3.58 -19.95
C ALA A 36 -7.44 3.88 -19.08
N VAL A 37 -6.30 4.20 -19.69
CA VAL A 37 -5.07 4.60 -18.98
C VAL A 37 -5.26 5.89 -18.18
N CYS A 38 -5.83 6.94 -18.78
CA CYS A 38 -6.13 8.20 -18.10
C CYS A 38 -7.07 7.99 -16.90
N THR A 39 -8.09 7.13 -17.03
CA THR A 39 -9.00 6.84 -15.93
C THR A 39 -8.30 6.08 -14.79
N LYS A 40 -7.35 5.18 -15.11
CA LYS A 40 -6.50 4.52 -14.10
C LYS A 40 -5.61 5.54 -13.37
N GLN A 41 -5.02 6.48 -14.12
CA GLN A 41 -4.21 7.57 -13.57
C GLN A 41 -5.02 8.49 -12.64
N GLU A 42 -6.25 8.85 -13.02
CA GLU A 42 -7.10 9.71 -12.18
C GLU A 42 -7.51 9.01 -10.87
N ARG A 43 -7.83 7.70 -10.94
CA ARG A 43 -8.06 6.90 -9.72
C ARG A 43 -6.83 6.86 -8.81
N MET A 44 -5.65 6.78 -9.41
CA MET A 44 -4.37 6.80 -8.70
C MET A 44 -4.18 8.11 -7.91
N GLU A 45 -4.41 9.23 -8.59
CA GLU A 45 -4.28 10.57 -8.00
C GLU A 45 -5.27 10.77 -6.86
N GLN A 46 -6.51 10.28 -7.01
CA GLN A 46 -7.49 10.29 -5.92
C GLN A 46 -7.04 9.48 -4.70
N LEU A 47 -6.41 8.31 -4.90
CA LEU A 47 -5.90 7.50 -3.80
C LEU A 47 -4.71 8.19 -3.10
N MET A 48 -3.79 8.78 -3.87
CA MET A 48 -2.66 9.54 -3.34
C MET A 48 -3.12 10.77 -2.54
N MET A 49 -4.12 11.51 -3.03
CA MET A 49 -4.69 12.65 -2.32
C MET A 49 -5.35 12.24 -1.00
N LYS A 50 -6.08 11.11 -0.98
CA LYS A 50 -6.67 10.57 0.25
C LYS A 50 -5.61 10.13 1.27
N MET A 51 -4.48 9.59 0.80
CA MET A 51 -3.38 9.18 1.67
C MET A 51 -2.60 10.38 2.21
N ASN A 52 -2.27 11.35 1.34
CA ASN A 52 -1.56 12.57 1.75
C ASN A 52 -2.40 13.41 2.72
N GLY A 53 -3.71 13.53 2.49
CA GLY A 53 -4.61 14.23 3.41
C GLY A 53 -4.66 13.58 4.80
N LYS A 54 -4.62 12.24 4.89
CA LYS A 54 -4.51 11.53 6.18
C LYS A 54 -3.17 11.80 6.86
N TYR A 55 -2.07 11.85 6.10
CA TYR A 55 -0.75 12.20 6.62
C TYR A 55 -0.71 13.62 7.17
N GLU A 56 -1.20 14.61 6.41
CA GLU A 56 -1.22 16.01 6.84
C GLU A 56 -2.13 16.25 8.05
N SER A 57 -3.27 15.55 8.12
CA SER A 57 -4.15 15.61 9.29
C SER A 57 -3.46 15.13 10.57
N ILE A 58 -2.68 14.05 10.49
CA ILE A 58 -1.89 13.55 11.62
C ILE A 58 -0.78 14.54 11.98
N VAL A 59 -0.03 15.07 11.01
CA VAL A 59 1.04 16.04 11.26
C VAL A 59 0.49 17.32 11.91
N SER A 60 -0.65 17.82 11.44
CA SER A 60 -1.32 19.00 12.01
C SER A 60 -1.80 18.75 13.45
N MET A 61 -2.40 17.60 13.72
CA MET A 61 -2.82 17.22 15.08
C MET A 61 -1.60 17.11 16.03
N LEU A 62 -0.45 16.63 15.55
CA LEU A 62 0.78 16.56 16.33
C LEU A 62 1.42 17.93 16.59
N ALA A 63 1.37 18.84 15.61
CA ALA A 63 1.87 20.21 15.78
C ALA A 63 1.06 20.98 16.84
N GLN A 64 -0.27 20.80 16.85
CA GLN A 64 -1.17 21.45 17.81
C GLN A 64 -0.92 20.99 19.26
N MET A 65 -0.56 19.72 19.47
CA MET A 65 -0.23 19.21 20.81
C MET A 65 1.12 19.72 21.35
N SER A 66 2.00 20.24 20.50
CA SER A 66 3.33 20.73 20.89
C SER A 66 3.42 22.27 20.99
N GLY A 67 2.35 23.00 20.67
CA GLY A 67 2.33 24.46 20.51
C GLY A 67 1.96 25.31 21.74
N ASN A 68 1.58 24.70 22.87
CA ASN A 68 1.14 25.46 24.06
C ASN A 68 2.06 25.25 25.27
N LYS A 69 3.33 25.65 25.16
CA LYS A 69 4.16 25.97 26.34
C LYS A 69 5.43 26.70 25.94
N LEU A 70 5.33 28.00 25.73
CA LEU A 70 6.43 28.95 25.91
C LEU A 70 5.83 30.35 25.75
N ASP A 71 5.27 30.88 26.84
CA ASP A 71 5.63 32.24 27.21
C ASP A 71 5.32 32.54 28.68
N GLN A 72 6.24 33.29 29.27
CA GLN A 72 6.08 34.15 30.43
C GLN A 72 6.04 33.53 31.85
N LYS A 73 7.24 33.40 32.45
CA LYS A 73 7.42 33.78 33.86
C LYS A 73 8.78 34.45 34.07
N GLU A 74 8.84 35.72 33.70
CA GLU A 74 9.79 36.66 34.30
C GLU A 74 9.01 37.53 35.29
N LYS A 75 9.34 37.43 36.57
CA LYS A 75 9.29 38.54 37.55
C LYS A 75 10.00 38.13 38.84
N ARG A 76 10.92 39.01 39.22
CA ARG A 76 11.97 38.97 40.24
C ARG A 76 11.41 38.89 41.68
N ALA A 77 12.20 38.31 42.59
CA ALA A 77 12.74 39.02 43.76
C ALA A 77 13.73 38.14 44.56
N VAL A 78 14.83 38.77 44.97
CA VAL A 78 15.93 38.26 45.81
C VAL A 78 15.57 38.44 47.29
N GLY A 79 15.94 37.49 48.14
CA GLY A 79 15.91 37.63 49.61
C GLY A 79 16.58 36.44 50.30
N ILE A 80 17.59 36.73 51.11
CA ILE A 80 18.61 35.84 51.68
C ILE A 80 18.13 35.23 53.02
N THR A 81 18.58 34.00 53.33
CA THR A 81 19.03 33.43 54.64
C THR A 81 18.51 32.01 54.94
N THR A 82 19.46 31.08 55.12
CA THR A 82 19.37 29.75 55.75
C THR A 82 19.63 29.87 57.27
N PRO A 83 19.68 28.80 58.10
CA PRO A 83 18.93 27.53 58.18
C PRO A 83 18.44 27.20 59.63
N HIS A 84 17.54 26.23 59.82
CA HIS A 84 17.41 25.43 61.06
C HIS A 84 16.54 24.18 60.76
N THR A 85 17.08 22.97 60.83
CA THR A 85 17.17 22.07 62.01
C THR A 85 15.81 21.55 62.47
N GLY A 86 15.52 20.28 62.17
CA GLY A 86 14.33 19.57 62.67
C GLY A 86 14.17 18.18 62.06
N THR A 87 14.84 17.20 62.65
CA THR A 87 14.69 15.76 62.39
C THR A 87 13.35 15.22 62.92
N ARG A 88 12.89 14.09 62.33
CA ARG A 88 11.85 13.13 62.80
C ARG A 88 10.42 13.52 62.35
N VAL A 89 9.52 12.64 61.89
CA VAL A 89 9.32 11.18 62.07
C VAL A 89 8.55 10.64 60.85
N LEU A 90 8.70 9.34 60.58
CA LEU A 90 7.82 8.56 59.71
C LEU A 90 6.40 8.55 60.28
N GLU A 91 5.39 8.92 59.48
CA GLU A 91 4.00 8.68 59.80
C GLU A 91 3.33 7.95 58.62
N PHE A 92 2.94 6.72 58.93
CA PHE A 92 2.28 5.75 58.07
C PHE A 92 0.80 5.87 58.38
N GLU A 93 0.04 6.57 57.55
CA GLU A 93 -1.41 6.70 57.69
C GLU A 93 -2.07 6.01 56.50
N LEU A 94 -2.60 4.81 56.76
CA LEU A 94 -3.57 4.10 55.93
C LEU A 94 -4.88 4.91 55.93
N GLY A 95 -5.09 5.70 54.89
CA GLY A 95 -6.33 6.44 54.67
C GLY A 95 -6.95 6.08 53.33
N ASN A 96 -7.98 5.25 53.36
CA ASN A 96 -8.89 5.01 52.24
C ASN A 96 -9.55 6.34 51.81
N THR A 97 -9.27 6.78 50.59
CA THR A 97 -10.15 7.72 49.89
C THR A 97 -10.23 7.33 48.42
N SER A 98 -11.46 7.09 47.97
CA SER A 98 -11.85 6.73 46.61
C SER A 98 -11.26 7.67 45.56
N ALA A 99 -10.29 7.19 44.79
CA ALA A 99 -9.81 7.86 43.58
C ALA A 99 -10.79 7.58 42.43
N PRO A 100 -11.30 8.61 41.73
CA PRO A 100 -11.97 8.43 40.45
C PRO A 100 -11.02 7.75 39.47
N LEU A 101 -11.56 6.79 38.72
CA LEU A 101 -10.90 6.17 37.57
C LEU A 101 -10.57 7.24 36.53
N GLU A 102 -9.43 7.91 36.69
CA GLU A 102 -8.82 8.68 35.62
C GLU A 102 -8.25 7.70 34.61
N GLU A 103 -9.09 7.46 33.60
CA GLU A 103 -8.74 7.28 32.20
C GLU A 103 -7.23 7.21 31.99
N ARG A 104 -6.74 5.97 31.93
CA ARG A 104 -5.42 5.63 31.41
C ARG A 104 -5.38 6.18 29.99
N GLY A 105 -4.96 7.44 29.87
CA GLY A 105 -4.59 8.07 28.63
C GLY A 105 -3.67 7.09 27.94
N GLU A 106 -4.15 6.53 26.83
CA GLU A 106 -3.33 5.77 25.92
C GLU A 106 -2.09 6.64 25.73
N ARG A 107 -0.95 6.17 26.24
CA ARG A 107 0.35 6.62 25.75
C ARG A 107 0.33 6.25 24.29
N ARG A 108 -0.26 7.11 23.46
CA ARG A 108 -0.14 7.12 22.01
C ARG A 108 1.31 7.44 21.81
N MET A 109 2.12 6.37 21.86
CA MET A 109 3.47 6.37 21.40
C MET A 109 3.36 6.98 20.01
N ASN A 110 3.79 8.23 19.87
CA ASN A 110 3.86 8.90 18.59
C ASN A 110 5.03 8.29 17.81
N THR A 111 4.94 6.97 17.57
CA THR A 111 5.83 6.26 16.69
C THR A 111 5.46 6.74 15.31
N LYS A 112 6.25 7.68 14.79
CA LYS A 112 6.33 7.89 13.34
C LYS A 112 6.40 6.49 12.73
N LEU A 113 5.30 6.07 12.08
CA LEU A 113 5.26 4.73 11.50
C LEU A 113 6.48 4.60 10.59
N PRO A 114 7.24 3.50 10.66
CA PRO A 114 8.41 3.31 9.82
C PRO A 114 8.04 3.61 8.37
N LYS A 115 8.84 4.43 7.68
CA LYS A 115 8.73 4.63 6.23
C LYS A 115 9.18 3.34 5.55
N ILE A 116 8.26 2.39 5.46
CA ILE A 116 8.44 1.14 4.73
C ILE A 116 7.75 1.35 3.40
N ASP A 117 8.44 1.05 2.31
CA ASP A 117 7.84 1.09 0.98
C ASP A 117 7.07 -0.19 0.70
N PHE A 118 5.99 -0.07 -0.06
CA PHE A 118 5.23 -1.24 -0.50
C PHE A 118 6.05 -2.01 -1.56
N PRO A 119 6.17 -3.34 -1.47
CA PRO A 119 7.01 -4.13 -2.36
C PRO A 119 6.41 -4.24 -3.77
N TYR A 120 7.26 -4.13 -4.80
CA TYR A 120 6.86 -4.44 -6.19
C TYR A 120 6.70 -5.95 -6.42
N PHE A 121 5.81 -6.32 -7.33
CA PHE A 121 5.61 -7.69 -7.78
C PHE A 121 5.63 -7.80 -9.30
N SER A 122 6.58 -8.58 -9.81
CA SER A 122 6.70 -8.93 -11.23
C SER A 122 6.19 -10.33 -11.54
N GLY A 123 5.69 -11.09 -10.55
CA GLY A 123 5.20 -12.45 -10.73
C GLY A 123 6.16 -13.56 -10.28
N GLU A 124 7.08 -13.28 -9.36
CA GLU A 124 7.96 -14.25 -8.71
C GLU A 124 7.72 -14.24 -7.20
N GLY A 125 7.73 -15.41 -6.56
CA GLY A 125 7.57 -15.53 -5.10
C GLY A 125 6.27 -14.91 -4.55
N PRO A 126 5.08 -15.27 -5.06
CA PRO A 126 3.81 -14.64 -4.65
C PRO A 126 3.56 -14.74 -3.14
N ARG A 127 3.98 -15.84 -2.52
CA ARG A 127 3.79 -16.08 -1.07
C ARG A 127 4.60 -15.11 -0.22
N GLU A 128 5.86 -14.89 -0.58
CA GLU A 128 6.73 -13.93 0.12
C GLU A 128 6.24 -12.50 -0.08
N TRP A 129 5.85 -12.15 -1.31
CA TRP A 129 5.30 -10.83 -1.61
C TRP A 129 4.03 -10.56 -0.81
N LEU A 130 3.09 -11.52 -0.74
CA LEU A 130 1.88 -11.40 0.07
C LEU A 130 2.17 -11.23 1.57
N MET A 131 3.18 -11.91 2.10
CA MET A 131 3.60 -11.73 3.50
C MET A 131 4.11 -10.30 3.74
N LYS A 132 4.95 -9.77 2.84
CA LYS A 132 5.45 -8.39 2.91
C LYS A 132 4.31 -7.37 2.77
N ALA A 133 3.39 -7.57 1.82
CA ALA A 133 2.22 -6.73 1.63
C ALA A 133 1.30 -6.74 2.87
N ARG A 134 1.02 -7.92 3.45
CA ARG A 134 0.23 -8.05 4.69
C ARG A 134 0.87 -7.28 5.84
N LYS A 135 2.20 -7.42 6.02
CA LYS A 135 2.95 -6.71 7.05
C LYS A 135 2.89 -5.19 6.85
N TYR A 136 3.04 -4.72 5.61
CA TYR A 136 2.85 -3.31 5.27
C TYR A 136 1.45 -2.82 5.67
N PHE A 137 0.39 -3.54 5.27
CA PHE A 137 -0.98 -3.15 5.60
C PHE A 137 -1.27 -3.13 7.09
N GLN A 138 -0.64 -4.02 7.87
CA GLN A 138 -0.73 -4.02 9.33
C GLN A 138 -0.05 -2.81 9.94
N ILE A 139 1.19 -2.50 9.53
CA ILE A 139 1.97 -1.38 10.05
C ILE A 139 1.29 -0.04 9.72
N HIS A 140 0.82 0.12 8.49
CA HIS A 140 0.17 1.34 8.01
C HIS A 140 -1.34 1.39 8.26
N GLN A 141 -1.90 0.40 8.99
CA GLN A 141 -3.33 0.28 9.31
C GLN A 141 -4.24 0.50 8.09
N VAL A 142 -3.89 -0.12 6.96
CA VAL A 142 -4.59 0.08 5.70
C VAL A 142 -5.97 -0.63 5.74
N PRO A 143 -7.08 0.10 5.50
CA PRO A 143 -8.42 -0.47 5.41
C PRO A 143 -8.51 -1.51 4.30
N GLN A 144 -9.30 -2.57 4.52
CA GLN A 144 -9.38 -3.72 3.60
C GLN A 144 -9.77 -3.32 2.16
N ASP A 145 -10.66 -2.34 2.02
CA ASP A 145 -11.16 -1.85 0.73
C ASP A 145 -10.07 -1.12 -0.09
N MET A 146 -9.05 -0.58 0.58
CA MET A 146 -7.96 0.15 -0.08
C MET A 146 -6.77 -0.78 -0.44
N ARG A 147 -6.68 -1.96 0.17
CA ARG A 147 -5.52 -2.86 0.00
C ARG A 147 -5.33 -3.30 -1.46
N LEU A 148 -6.43 -3.64 -2.13
CA LEU A 148 -6.39 -4.09 -3.52
C LEU A 148 -5.93 -2.98 -4.46
N GLY A 149 -6.45 -1.76 -4.28
CA GLY A 149 -6.04 -0.59 -5.06
C GLY A 149 -4.58 -0.23 -4.84
N ILE A 150 -4.09 -0.30 -3.60
CA ILE A 150 -2.65 -0.11 -3.32
C ILE A 150 -1.83 -1.20 -4.01
N ALA A 151 -2.21 -2.46 -3.88
CA ALA A 151 -1.47 -3.56 -4.46
C ALA A 151 -1.36 -3.45 -5.99
N GLU A 152 -2.42 -3.05 -6.69
CA GLU A 152 -2.43 -2.78 -8.12
C GLU A 152 -1.29 -1.84 -8.54
N MET A 153 -1.02 -0.77 -7.76
CA MET A 153 0.00 0.23 -8.09
C MET A 153 1.42 -0.35 -8.13
N TYR A 154 1.65 -1.45 -7.42
CA TYR A 154 2.96 -2.07 -7.27
C TYR A 154 3.08 -3.38 -8.04
N LEU A 155 2.07 -3.75 -8.85
CA LEU A 155 2.19 -4.81 -9.85
C LEU A 155 2.94 -4.29 -11.07
N LYS A 156 3.82 -5.12 -11.63
CA LYS A 156 4.61 -4.80 -12.82
C LYS A 156 4.68 -5.99 -13.77
N GLY A 157 4.93 -5.70 -15.05
CA GLY A 157 5.16 -6.72 -16.08
C GLY A 157 4.01 -7.71 -16.21
N LYS A 158 4.32 -9.02 -16.19
CA LYS A 158 3.33 -10.11 -16.35
C LYS A 158 2.24 -10.09 -15.27
N ALA A 159 2.53 -9.58 -14.07
CA ALA A 159 1.55 -9.51 -12.98
C ALA A 159 0.49 -8.43 -13.19
N ASP A 160 0.88 -7.24 -13.69
CA ASP A 160 -0.08 -6.16 -13.96
C ASP A 160 -1.03 -6.54 -15.11
N ILE A 161 -0.50 -7.12 -16.20
CA ILE A 161 -1.32 -7.59 -17.33
C ILE A 161 -2.36 -8.62 -16.87
N TRP A 162 -1.93 -9.60 -16.07
CA TRP A 162 -2.85 -10.59 -15.50
C TRP A 162 -3.91 -9.95 -14.60
N PHE A 163 -3.52 -8.98 -13.77
CA PHE A 163 -4.43 -8.31 -12.85
C PHE A 163 -5.55 -7.57 -13.58
N GLN A 164 -5.25 -6.91 -14.71
CA GLN A 164 -6.27 -6.26 -15.52
C GLN A 164 -7.33 -7.26 -16.03
N GLY A 165 -6.90 -8.45 -16.48
CA GLY A 165 -7.81 -9.53 -16.87
C GLY A 165 -8.60 -10.10 -15.68
N PHE A 166 -7.95 -10.25 -14.52
CA PHE A 166 -8.60 -10.70 -13.30
C PHE A 166 -9.71 -9.74 -12.85
N ILE A 167 -9.44 -8.44 -12.78
CA ILE A 167 -10.44 -7.42 -12.41
C ILE A 167 -11.58 -7.35 -13.42
N TYR A 168 -11.29 -7.48 -14.72
CA TYR A 168 -12.32 -7.54 -15.74
C TYR A 168 -13.28 -8.73 -15.53
N SER A 169 -12.75 -9.89 -15.14
CA SER A 169 -13.56 -11.09 -14.85
C SER A 169 -14.26 -11.06 -13.49
N GLN A 170 -13.77 -10.26 -12.55
CA GLN A 170 -14.22 -10.22 -11.15
C GLN A 170 -14.40 -8.78 -10.68
N PRO A 171 -15.50 -8.10 -11.07
CA PRO A 171 -15.71 -6.67 -10.75
C PRO A 171 -15.83 -6.38 -9.25
N ASN A 172 -16.22 -7.38 -8.44
CA ASN A 172 -16.31 -7.29 -6.98
C ASN A 172 -15.10 -7.92 -6.27
N ALA A 173 -13.95 -7.97 -6.94
CA ALA A 173 -12.73 -8.52 -6.36
C ALA A 173 -12.36 -7.75 -5.09
N ASN A 174 -12.02 -8.50 -4.04
CA ASN A 174 -11.48 -7.97 -2.80
C ASN A 174 -10.08 -8.53 -2.56
N TRP A 175 -9.38 -7.97 -1.57
CA TRP A 175 -8.02 -8.40 -1.21
C TRP A 175 -7.93 -9.91 -0.92
N GLY A 176 -8.95 -10.49 -0.29
CA GLY A 176 -9.00 -11.92 0.03
C GLY A 176 -8.95 -12.78 -1.24
N LEU A 177 -9.87 -12.52 -2.18
CA LEU A 177 -9.93 -13.23 -3.46
C LEU A 177 -8.64 -13.06 -4.27
N PHE A 178 -8.15 -11.82 -4.37
CA PHE A 178 -6.90 -11.53 -5.07
C PHE A 178 -5.71 -12.28 -4.47
N SER A 179 -5.60 -12.33 -3.13
CA SER A 179 -4.49 -13.02 -2.46
C SER A 179 -4.48 -14.54 -2.68
N ALA A 180 -5.65 -15.15 -2.90
CA ALA A 180 -5.73 -16.55 -3.28
C ALA A 180 -5.32 -16.74 -4.74
N GLU A 181 -5.83 -15.91 -5.65
CA GLU A 181 -5.58 -16.09 -7.08
C GLU A 181 -4.19 -15.71 -7.53
N ILE A 182 -3.54 -14.75 -6.88
CA ILE A 182 -2.14 -14.44 -7.18
C ILE A 182 -1.23 -15.62 -6.83
N CYS A 183 -1.51 -16.33 -5.73
CA CYS A 183 -0.83 -17.58 -5.41
C CYS A 183 -1.15 -18.64 -6.46
N ARG A 184 -2.42 -18.88 -6.79
CA ARG A 184 -2.79 -19.90 -7.78
C ARG A 184 -2.13 -19.65 -9.14
N ARG A 185 -1.98 -18.39 -9.54
CA ARG A 185 -1.47 -18.00 -10.87
C ARG A 185 0.05 -18.01 -10.98
N PHE A 186 0.76 -17.64 -9.92
CA PHE A 186 2.21 -17.38 -9.92
C PHE A 186 3.00 -18.26 -8.95
N SER A 187 2.36 -19.21 -8.26
CA SER A 187 3.13 -20.21 -7.49
C SER A 187 3.72 -21.17 -8.50
N ASP A 188 5.02 -21.04 -8.75
CA ASP A 188 5.77 -22.00 -9.57
C ASP A 188 5.80 -23.38 -8.89
N THR A 189 5.62 -23.43 -7.57
CA THR A 189 5.59 -24.67 -6.80
C THR A 189 4.17 -25.22 -6.70
N THR A 190 3.86 -26.22 -7.52
CA THR A 190 2.72 -27.11 -7.25
C THR A 190 3.03 -27.91 -5.98
N ALA A 191 2.00 -28.31 -5.22
CA ALA A 191 2.19 -29.19 -4.06
C ALA A 191 2.96 -30.48 -4.42
N GLU A 192 2.89 -30.88 -5.69
CA GLU A 192 3.60 -32.01 -6.30
C GLU A 192 5.12 -31.82 -6.31
N GLU A 193 5.64 -30.62 -6.62
CA GLU A 193 7.09 -30.35 -6.58
C GLU A 193 7.65 -30.39 -5.15
N VAL A 194 6.90 -29.92 -4.15
CA VAL A 194 7.32 -30.00 -2.73
C VAL A 194 7.39 -31.46 -2.29
N ILE A 195 6.41 -32.28 -2.68
CA ILE A 195 6.41 -33.71 -2.38
C ILE A 195 7.53 -34.43 -3.13
N GLU A 196 7.81 -34.06 -4.38
CA GLU A 196 8.90 -34.63 -5.18
C GLU A 196 10.27 -34.30 -4.56
N VAL A 197 10.51 -33.03 -4.19
CA VAL A 197 11.75 -32.62 -3.50
C VAL A 197 11.88 -33.33 -2.15
N PHE A 198 10.79 -33.41 -1.36
CA PHE A 198 10.81 -34.12 -0.08
C PHE A 198 11.06 -35.62 -0.25
N SER A 199 10.51 -36.26 -1.29
CA SER A 199 10.73 -37.68 -1.59
C SER A 199 12.16 -38.00 -2.02
N LYS A 200 12.87 -37.01 -2.60
CA LYS A 200 14.27 -37.13 -3.03
C LYS A 200 15.27 -36.89 -1.90
N ILE A 201 14.85 -36.28 -0.79
CA ILE A 201 15.68 -36.11 0.41
C ILE A 201 15.70 -37.44 1.18
N ARG A 202 16.73 -38.26 0.95
CA ARG A 202 17.09 -39.35 1.87
C ARG A 202 18.22 -38.88 2.77
N GLN A 203 18.00 -38.94 4.08
CA GLN A 203 19.03 -38.71 5.10
C GLN A 203 20.18 -39.70 4.86
N ARG A 204 21.36 -39.19 4.47
CA ARG A 204 22.56 -40.01 4.22
C ARG A 204 23.58 -39.94 5.36
N GLY A 205 23.31 -39.15 6.41
CA GLY A 205 24.21 -38.92 7.55
C GLY A 205 23.59 -39.23 8.91
N SER A 206 24.42 -39.31 9.95
CA SER A 206 23.96 -39.56 11.32
C SER A 206 23.25 -38.33 11.90
N ILE A 207 22.30 -38.55 12.79
CA ILE A 207 21.49 -37.51 13.46
C ILE A 207 22.35 -36.48 14.21
N SER A 208 23.62 -36.79 14.52
CA SER A 208 24.53 -35.90 15.24
C SER A 208 25.16 -34.78 14.39
N GLU A 209 25.00 -34.81 13.06
CA GLU A 209 25.51 -33.76 12.14
C GLU A 209 24.40 -32.84 11.60
N TYR A 210 23.19 -32.92 12.16
CA TYR A 210 22.05 -32.05 11.84
C TYR A 210 21.85 -31.01 12.94
#